data_AF-R9MJS7-F1
#
_entry.id   AF-R9MJS7-F1
#
_cell.length_a   1.000
_cell.length_b   1.000
_cell.length_c   1.000
_cell.angle_alpha   90.00
_cell.angle_beta   90.00
_cell.angle_gamma   90.00
#
_symmetry.space_group_name_H-M   'P 1'
#
loop_
_entity.id
_entity.type
_entity.pdbx_description
1 polymer ?
#
loop_
_entity_poly.entity_id
_entity_poly.type
_entity_poly.pdbx_seq_one_letter_code
_entity_poly.pdbx_strand_id
1 'polypeptide(L)'
;MLKIEIPNYKTLELEYLVLDYNGTIALDGEIRDSVRERLITLSKELEIYVLTADTHGTAKKMCEGLPLKIQTFPTDGALDEKLAVVEGLGEDRCIAIGNGRNDKLMCRASALAIAVMEQEGMCGRLLGEADVCTRNIEDALDLLLRPKRLIATLRG
;
A
#
# COMPACT_ATOMS: atom_id res chain seq x y z
N MET A 1 -5.26 4.81 14.31
CA MET A 1 -6.38 4.18 13.61
C MET A 1 -7.08 5.24 12.76
N LEU A 2 -7.34 4.95 11.49
CA LEU A 2 -8.04 5.79 10.53
C LEU A 2 -9.45 5.22 10.29
N LYS A 3 -10.50 6.00 10.59
CA LYS A 3 -11.88 5.60 10.35
C LYS A 3 -12.49 6.40 9.20
N ILE A 4 -13.05 5.70 8.21
CA ILE A 4 -13.65 6.31 7.02
C ILE A 4 -15.05 5.72 6.81
N GLU A 5 -16.07 6.53 7.02
CA GLU A 5 -17.45 6.17 6.70
C GLU A 5 -17.74 6.50 5.24
N ILE A 6 -17.97 5.48 4.41
CA ILE A 6 -18.30 5.64 2.99
C ILE A 6 -19.82 5.45 2.84
N PRO A 7 -20.59 6.52 2.56
CA PRO A 7 -22.04 6.42 2.46
C PRO A 7 -22.48 5.38 1.42
N ASN A 8 -23.48 4.58 1.80
CA ASN A 8 -24.08 3.49 1.01
C ASN A 8 -23.15 2.33 0.63
N TYR A 9 -21.89 2.31 1.09
CA TYR A 9 -20.95 1.24 0.81
C TYR A 9 -20.51 0.47 2.06
N LYS A 10 -19.54 1.00 2.81
CA LYS A 10 -19.00 0.39 4.05
C LYS A 10 -18.33 1.42 4.94
N THR A 11 -18.12 1.06 6.20
CA THR A 11 -17.24 1.78 7.11
C THR A 11 -15.92 1.05 7.19
N LEU A 12 -14.82 1.78 6.98
CA LEU A 12 -13.47 1.28 7.11
C LEU A 12 -12.90 1.68 8.48
N GLU A 13 -12.35 0.72 9.22
CA GLU A 13 -11.63 0.94 10.47
C GLU A 13 -10.21 0.39 10.31
N LEU A 14 -9.30 1.28 9.90
CA LEU A 14 -7.99 0.90 9.35
C LEU A 14 -6.90 1.19 10.37
N GLU A 15 -6.01 0.23 10.57
CA GLU A 15 -4.87 0.35 11.49
C GLU A 15 -3.54 0.24 10.77
N TYR A 16 -3.48 -0.56 9.71
CA TYR A 16 -2.23 -0.93 9.04
C TYR A 16 -2.21 -0.46 7.60
N LEU A 17 -1.09 0.16 7.21
CA LEU A 17 -0.79 0.48 5.82
C LEU A 17 0.31 -0.44 5.31
N VAL A 18 -0.03 -1.36 4.43
CA VAL A 18 0.85 -2.35 3.84
C VAL A 18 1.20 -1.93 2.42
N LEU A 19 2.48 -1.75 2.15
CA LEU A 19 3.01 -1.16 0.93
C LEU A 19 3.97 -2.14 0.25
N ASP A 20 3.81 -2.30 -1.05
CA ASP A 20 4.93 -2.78 -1.88
C ASP A 20 6.03 -1.71 -2.00
N TYR A 21 7.22 -2.11 -2.44
CA TYR A 21 8.39 -1.24 -2.56
C TYR A 21 8.59 -0.65 -3.96
N ASN A 22 9.24 -1.39 -4.87
CA ASN A 22 9.57 -0.92 -6.23
C ASN A 22 8.33 -0.96 -7.13
N GLY A 23 8.12 0.07 -7.93
CA GLY A 23 6.87 0.27 -8.68
C GLY A 23 5.73 0.83 -7.83
N THR A 24 5.95 0.99 -6.52
CA THR A 24 4.96 1.49 -5.56
C THR A 24 5.48 2.73 -4.82
N ILE A 25 6.20 2.59 -3.71
CA ILE A 25 6.75 3.75 -2.98
C ILE A 25 8.12 4.20 -3.50
N ALA A 26 8.78 3.36 -4.29
CA ALA A 26 10.08 3.62 -4.88
C ALA A 26 10.03 3.43 -6.40
N LEU A 27 10.78 4.27 -7.11
CA LEU A 27 11.08 4.13 -8.55
C LEU A 27 12.58 3.86 -8.67
N ASP A 28 12.96 2.78 -9.34
CA ASP A 28 14.37 2.34 -9.45
C ASP A 28 15.07 2.20 -8.08
N GLY A 29 14.30 1.87 -7.04
CA GLY A 29 14.80 1.74 -5.68
C GLY A 29 14.92 3.05 -4.90
N GLU A 30 14.55 4.21 -5.46
CA GLU A 30 14.58 5.49 -4.76
C GLU A 30 13.19 5.97 -4.31
N ILE A 31 13.09 6.38 -3.05
CA ILE A 31 11.88 6.98 -2.47
C ILE A 31 12.00 8.50 -2.56
N ARG A 32 11.10 9.13 -3.34
CA ARG A 32 11.00 10.60 -3.48
C ARG A 32 10.67 11.27 -2.14
N ASP A 33 11.19 12.47 -1.90
CA ASP A 33 10.93 13.24 -0.67
C ASP A 33 9.44 13.46 -0.41
N SER A 34 8.67 13.74 -1.47
CA SER A 34 7.21 13.85 -1.45
C SER A 34 6.53 12.63 -0.84
N VAL A 35 7.06 11.43 -1.08
CA VAL A 35 6.53 10.17 -0.53
C VAL A 35 6.94 10.03 0.92
N ARG A 36 8.21 10.31 1.25
CA ARG A 36 8.73 10.28 2.62
C ARG A 36 7.90 11.15 3.58
N GLU A 37 7.60 12.39 3.19
CA GLU A 37 6.80 13.33 3.98
C GLU A 37 5.38 12.79 4.26
N ARG A 38 4.77 12.13 3.27
CA ARG A 38 3.43 11.53 3.41
C ARG A 38 3.45 10.32 4.32
N LEU A 39 4.46 9.45 4.18
CA LEU A 39 4.63 8.29 5.06
C LEU A 39 4.82 8.73 6.52
N ILE A 40 5.66 9.74 6.78
CA ILE A 40 5.85 10.32 8.12
C ILE A 40 4.54 10.91 8.68
N THR A 41 3.73 11.52 7.81
CA THR A 41 2.45 12.08 8.25
C THR A 41 1.45 10.97 8.57
N LEU A 42 1.32 9.97 7.70
CA LEU A 42 0.41 8.84 7.87
C LEU A 42 0.80 7.95 9.04
N SER A 43 2.09 7.84 9.37
CA SER A 43 2.55 7.01 10.49
C SER A 43 2.05 7.48 11.86
N LYS A 44 1.48 8.69 11.95
CA LYS A 44 0.86 9.20 13.17
C LYS A 44 -0.48 8.54 13.47
N GLU A 45 -1.12 7.99 12.44
CA GLU A 45 -2.44 7.36 12.53
C GLU A 45 -2.41 5.87 12.14
N LEU A 46 -1.46 5.45 11.30
CA LEU A 46 -1.37 4.09 10.78
C LEU A 46 -0.01 3.50 11.12
N GLU A 47 0.03 2.19 11.38
CA GLU A 47 1.29 1.47 11.45
C GLU A 47 1.67 0.99 10.05
N ILE A 48 2.85 1.41 9.58
CA ILE A 48 3.25 1.22 8.17
C ILE A 48 4.18 0.02 8.03
N TYR A 49 3.86 -0.87 7.10
CA TYR A 49 4.63 -2.02 6.69
C TYR A 49 5.05 -1.87 5.22
N VAL A 50 6.33 -2.08 4.93
CA VAL A 50 6.86 -2.21 3.57
C VAL A 50 7.26 -3.65 3.35
N LEU A 51 6.67 -4.28 2.34
CA LEU A 51 6.85 -5.69 1.99
C LEU A 51 7.49 -5.80 0.62
N THR A 52 8.66 -6.46 0.54
CA THR A 52 9.41 -6.51 -0.71
C THR A 52 10.23 -7.80 -0.84
N ALA A 53 10.50 -8.22 -2.07
CA ALA A 53 11.50 -9.26 -2.32
C ALA A 53 12.95 -8.74 -2.19
N ASP A 54 13.14 -7.41 -2.08
CA ASP A 54 14.42 -6.70 -1.99
C ASP A 54 15.49 -7.23 -2.95
N THR A 55 15.12 -7.44 -4.22
CA THR A 55 15.98 -8.08 -5.23
C THR A 55 17.35 -7.40 -5.40
N HIS A 56 17.43 -6.09 -5.10
CA HIS A 56 18.64 -5.29 -5.22
C HIS A 56 19.33 -5.02 -3.87
N GLY A 57 18.75 -5.45 -2.74
CA GLY A 57 19.33 -5.29 -1.40
C GLY A 57 19.39 -3.84 -0.88
N THR A 58 18.65 -2.92 -1.49
CA THR A 58 18.69 -1.48 -1.16
C THR A 58 17.50 -1.03 -0.32
N ALA A 59 16.42 -1.81 -0.26
CA ALA A 59 15.16 -1.34 0.31
C ALA A 59 15.28 -0.98 1.80
N LYS A 60 16.00 -1.80 2.57
CA LYS A 60 16.24 -1.51 4.01
C LYS A 60 16.93 -0.18 4.21
N LYS A 61 18.00 0.08 3.47
CA LYS A 61 18.78 1.32 3.55
C LYS A 61 17.95 2.53 3.16
N MET A 62 17.17 2.43 2.09
CA MET A 62 16.36 3.56 1.62
C MET A 62 15.20 3.91 2.55
N CYS A 63 14.72 2.93 3.31
CA CYS A 63 13.73 3.10 4.36
C CYS A 63 14.31 3.55 5.72
N GLU A 64 15.64 3.64 5.87
CA GLU A 64 16.25 4.10 7.13
C GLU A 64 15.73 5.49 7.53
N GLY A 65 15.43 5.64 8.82
CA GLY A 65 14.89 6.88 9.39
C GLY A 65 13.40 7.13 9.12
N LEU A 66 12.73 6.33 8.29
CA LEU A 66 11.28 6.40 8.13
C LEU A 66 10.56 5.64 9.26
N PRO A 67 9.41 6.15 9.74
CA PRO A 67 8.62 5.51 10.80
C PRO A 67 7.79 4.34 10.24
N LEU A 68 8.46 3.30 9.77
CA LEU A 68 7.85 2.11 9.18
C LEU A 68 8.63 0.83 9.51
N LYS A 69 7.98 -0.32 9.35
CA LYS A 69 8.59 -1.65 9.45
C LYS A 69 8.82 -2.20 8.05
N ILE A 70 10.01 -2.71 7.78
CA ILE A 70 10.31 -3.36 6.50
C ILE A 70 10.48 -4.86 6.68
N GLN A 71 9.81 -5.65 5.84
CA GLN A 71 9.96 -7.11 5.76
C GLN A 71 10.40 -7.49 4.35
N THR A 72 11.40 -8.36 4.29
CA THR A 72 12.02 -8.80 3.04
C THR A 72 11.83 -10.31 2.86
N PHE A 73 11.41 -10.74 1.69
CA PHE A 73 11.11 -12.14 1.38
C PHE A 73 11.95 -12.66 0.21
N PRO A 74 12.14 -13.98 0.10
CA PRO A 74 12.62 -14.58 -1.15
C PRO A 74 11.67 -14.26 -2.31
N THR A 75 12.22 -14.04 -3.51
CA THR A 75 11.44 -13.67 -4.70
C THR A 75 10.33 -14.66 -5.03
N ASP A 76 10.61 -15.96 -4.91
CA ASP A 76 9.68 -17.04 -5.27
C ASP A 76 8.54 -17.26 -4.25
N GLY A 77 8.49 -16.50 -3.17
CA GLY A 77 7.43 -16.57 -2.15
C GLY A 77 6.68 -15.26 -1.90
N ALA A 78 7.09 -14.16 -2.54
CA ALA A 78 6.62 -12.82 -2.17
C ALA A 78 5.09 -12.64 -2.25
N LEU A 79 4.40 -13.36 -3.13
CA LEU A 79 2.93 -13.29 -3.25
C LEU A 79 2.22 -13.85 -2.00
N ASP A 80 2.63 -15.03 -1.55
CA ASP A 80 1.99 -15.73 -0.43
C ASP A 80 2.47 -15.15 0.91
N GLU A 81 3.74 -14.74 1.01
CA GLU A 81 4.29 -14.07 2.19
C GLU A 81 3.59 -12.73 2.46
N LYS A 82 3.33 -11.94 1.40
CA LYS A 82 2.59 -10.68 1.53
C LYS A 82 1.16 -10.91 2.01
N LEU A 83 0.49 -11.96 1.52
CA LEU A 83 -0.84 -12.34 2.02
C LEU A 83 -0.78 -12.71 3.50
N ALA A 84 0.16 -13.57 3.90
CA ALA A 84 0.30 -14.01 5.28
C ALA A 84 0.53 -12.84 6.26
N VAL A 85 1.24 -11.79 5.84
CA VAL A 85 1.38 -10.56 6.64
C VAL A 85 0.03 -9.85 6.81
N VAL A 86 -0.75 -9.66 5.74
CA VAL A 86 -2.07 -9.01 5.83
C VAL A 86 -3.02 -9.83 6.71
N GLU A 87 -3.06 -11.15 6.54
CA GLU A 87 -3.86 -12.07 7.36
C GLU A 87 -3.45 -11.98 8.84
N GLY A 88 -2.16 -11.99 9.13
CA GLY A 88 -1.63 -11.88 10.49
C GLY A 88 -1.90 -10.54 11.17
N LEU A 89 -2.02 -9.46 10.39
CA LEU A 89 -2.41 -8.13 10.87
C LEU A 89 -3.94 -7.98 10.99
N GLY A 90 -4.73 -8.87 10.40
CA GLY A 90 -6.19 -8.74 10.29
C GLY A 90 -6.58 -7.98 9.02
N GLU A 91 -7.09 -8.72 8.06
CA GLU A 91 -7.45 -8.28 6.71
C GLU A 91 -8.37 -7.05 6.70
N ASP A 92 -9.37 -7.04 7.59
CA ASP A 92 -10.39 -6.01 7.76
C ASP A 92 -9.86 -4.67 8.29
N ARG A 93 -8.60 -4.65 8.74
CA ARG A 93 -7.90 -3.48 9.28
C ARG A 93 -6.78 -2.97 8.38
N CYS A 94 -6.56 -3.64 7.24
CA CYS A 94 -5.43 -3.36 6.36
C CYS A 94 -5.82 -2.49 5.16
N ILE A 95 -4.93 -1.57 4.84
CA ILE A 95 -4.84 -0.91 3.53
C ILE A 95 -3.68 -1.56 2.80
N ALA A 96 -3.90 -2.10 1.61
CA ALA A 96 -2.82 -2.56 0.74
C ALA A 96 -2.63 -1.61 -0.44
N ILE A 97 -1.39 -1.18 -0.67
CA ILE A 97 -1.00 -0.44 -1.87
C ILE A 97 0.09 -1.19 -2.61
N GLY A 98 -0.14 -1.46 -3.89
CA GLY A 98 0.79 -2.20 -4.72
C GLY A 98 0.63 -1.91 -6.20
N ASN A 99 1.51 -2.53 -6.99
CA ASN A 99 1.61 -2.35 -8.43
C ASN A 99 1.80 -3.70 -9.16
N GLY A 100 2.51 -4.62 -8.51
CA GLY A 100 3.02 -5.84 -9.10
C GLY A 100 2.07 -7.02 -9.07
N ARG A 101 2.46 -8.09 -9.79
CA ARG A 101 1.73 -9.38 -9.76
C ARG A 101 1.78 -10.02 -8.37
N ASN A 102 2.89 -9.83 -7.66
CA ASN A 102 3.13 -10.31 -6.30
C ASN A 102 2.27 -9.60 -5.24
N ASP A 103 1.54 -8.52 -5.59
CA ASP A 103 0.68 -7.79 -4.66
C ASP A 103 -0.77 -8.28 -4.68
N LYS A 104 -1.10 -9.12 -5.67
CA LYS A 104 -2.47 -9.50 -5.99
C LYS A 104 -3.24 -10.06 -4.78
N LEU A 105 -2.61 -10.96 -4.01
CA LEU A 105 -3.30 -11.61 -2.89
C LEU A 105 -3.45 -10.66 -1.69
N MET A 106 -2.41 -9.87 -1.34
CA MET A 106 -2.52 -8.90 -0.25
C MET A 106 -3.57 -7.81 -0.54
N CYS A 107 -3.67 -7.37 -1.80
CA CYS A 107 -4.70 -6.42 -2.23
C CYS A 107 -6.09 -7.03 -2.12
N ARG A 108 -6.30 -8.24 -2.64
CA ARG A 108 -7.59 -8.93 -2.55
C ARG A 108 -8.09 -9.08 -1.10
N ALA A 109 -7.19 -9.42 -0.18
CA ALA A 109 -7.53 -9.67 1.21
C ALA A 109 -7.85 -8.37 1.97
N SER A 110 -7.17 -7.27 1.67
CA SER A 110 -7.25 -6.03 2.47
C SER A 110 -8.61 -5.35 2.41
N ALA A 111 -9.01 -4.72 3.53
CA ALA A 111 -10.23 -3.91 3.61
C ALA A 111 -10.30 -2.76 2.61
N LEU A 112 -9.14 -2.19 2.27
CA LEU A 112 -8.98 -1.21 1.21
C LEU A 112 -7.75 -1.55 0.36
N ALA A 113 -7.95 -1.75 -0.93
CA ALA A 113 -6.89 -2.00 -1.89
C ALA A 113 -6.74 -0.83 -2.88
N ILE A 114 -5.54 -0.27 -2.97
CA ILE A 114 -5.22 0.79 -3.93
C ILE A 114 -4.11 0.29 -4.85
N ALA A 115 -4.38 0.23 -6.15
CA ALA A 115 -3.35 -0.11 -7.13
C ALA A 115 -2.76 1.16 -7.75
N VAL A 116 -1.44 1.26 -7.81
CA VAL A 116 -0.74 2.43 -8.36
C VAL A 116 -0.17 2.10 -9.72
N MET A 117 -0.38 2.95 -10.72
CA MET A 117 0.17 2.72 -12.06
C MET A 117 1.68 2.96 -12.11
N GLU A 118 2.14 4.09 -11.55
CA GLU A 118 3.52 4.57 -11.58
C GLU A 118 4.17 4.54 -12.99
N GLN A 119 5.44 4.92 -13.07
CA GLN A 119 6.17 4.96 -14.34
C GLN A 119 6.57 3.57 -14.86
N GLU A 120 6.74 2.60 -13.97
CA GLU A 120 7.09 1.21 -14.29
C GLU A 120 5.90 0.45 -14.92
N GLY A 121 4.70 1.05 -14.87
CA GLY A 121 3.45 0.40 -15.24
C GLY A 121 3.00 -0.57 -14.16
N MET A 122 1.71 -0.95 -14.21
CA MET A 122 1.10 -1.85 -13.23
C MET A 122 0.76 -3.19 -13.88
N CYS A 123 0.82 -4.27 -13.09
CA CYS A 123 0.29 -5.54 -13.52
C CYS A 123 -1.21 -5.41 -13.79
N GLY A 124 -1.65 -5.51 -15.05
CA GLY A 124 -3.06 -5.38 -15.40
C GLY A 124 -3.99 -6.40 -14.71
N ARG A 125 -3.44 -7.51 -14.20
CA ARG A 125 -4.20 -8.49 -13.40
C ARG A 125 -4.46 -8.05 -11.96
N LEU A 126 -3.70 -7.08 -11.43
CA LEU A 126 -3.91 -6.48 -10.11
C LEU A 126 -5.15 -5.58 -10.09
N LEU A 127 -5.50 -4.96 -11.22
CA LEU A 127 -6.63 -4.03 -11.32
C LEU A 127 -7.96 -4.65 -10.87
N GLY A 128 -8.16 -5.94 -11.10
CA GLY A 128 -9.37 -6.66 -10.69
C GLY A 128 -9.48 -6.91 -9.18
N GLU A 129 -8.43 -6.64 -8.41
CA GLU A 129 -8.39 -6.83 -6.96
C GLU A 129 -8.37 -5.49 -6.19
N ALA A 130 -8.31 -4.36 -6.89
CA ALA A 130 -8.21 -3.03 -6.28
C ALA A 130 -9.58 -2.36 -6.15
N ASP A 131 -9.83 -1.67 -5.04
CA ASP A 131 -10.99 -0.78 -4.89
C ASP A 131 -10.79 0.52 -5.68
N VAL A 132 -9.55 1.03 -5.71
CA VAL A 132 -9.19 2.27 -6.40
C VAL A 132 -7.89 2.10 -7.17
N CYS A 133 -7.78 2.73 -8.34
CA CYS A 133 -6.54 2.83 -9.09
C CYS A 133 -6.09 4.29 -9.19
N THR A 134 -4.82 4.57 -8.89
CA THR A 134 -4.23 5.91 -8.99
C THR A 134 -3.07 5.95 -9.99
N ARG A 135 -2.70 7.16 -10.40
CA ARG A 135 -1.59 7.38 -11.35
C ARG A 135 -0.23 7.15 -10.70
N ASN A 136 -0.06 7.60 -9.47
CA ASN A 136 1.18 7.51 -8.71
C ASN A 136 0.88 7.28 -7.23
N ILE A 137 1.94 7.01 -6.46
CA ILE A 137 1.85 6.75 -5.02
C ILE A 137 1.45 7.98 -4.21
N GLU A 138 1.86 9.19 -4.59
CA GLU A 138 1.43 10.41 -3.90
C GLU A 138 -0.08 10.59 -3.97
N ASP A 139 -0.69 10.34 -5.13
CA ASP A 139 -2.14 10.37 -5.32
C ASP A 139 -2.82 9.33 -4.39
N ALA A 140 -2.25 8.13 -4.25
CA ALA A 140 -2.78 7.07 -3.37
C ALA A 140 -2.69 7.43 -1.88
N LEU A 141 -1.52 7.89 -1.42
CA LEU A 141 -1.33 8.31 -0.03
C LEU A 141 -2.19 9.54 0.31
N ASP A 142 -2.38 10.45 -0.66
CA ASP A 142 -3.27 11.61 -0.53
C ASP A 142 -4.74 11.20 -0.32
N LEU A 143 -5.18 10.03 -0.81
CA LEU A 143 -6.54 9.53 -0.54
C LEU A 143 -6.74 9.20 0.95
N LEU A 144 -5.68 8.74 1.62
CA LEU A 144 -5.70 8.44 3.05
C LEU A 144 -5.59 9.72 3.89
N LEU A 145 -4.74 10.67 3.46
CA LEU A 145 -4.60 11.98 4.12
C LEU A 145 -5.81 12.89 3.90
N ARG A 146 -6.57 12.67 2.82
CA ARG A 146 -7.77 13.45 2.46
C ARG A 146 -8.95 12.53 2.13
N PRO A 147 -9.53 11.83 3.13
CA PRO A 147 -10.52 10.77 2.92
C PRO A 147 -11.77 11.16 2.12
N LYS A 148 -12.13 12.45 2.08
CA LYS A 148 -13.24 12.94 1.24
C LYS A 148 -13.07 12.60 -0.25
N ARG A 149 -11.83 12.52 -0.74
CA ARG A 149 -11.52 12.10 -2.12
C ARG A 149 -11.84 10.61 -2.32
N LEU A 150 -11.41 9.77 -1.38
CA LEU A 150 -11.69 8.34 -1.40
C LEU A 150 -13.19 8.07 -1.33
N ILE A 151 -13.90 8.75 -0.42
CA ILE A 151 -15.36 8.65 -0.28
C ILE A 151 -16.07 9.02 -1.58
N ALA A 152 -15.62 10.07 -2.27
CA ALA A 152 -16.23 10.48 -3.54
C ALA A 152 -16.10 9.41 -4.63
N THR A 153 -15.01 8.64 -4.63
CA THR A 153 -14.77 7.52 -5.55
C THR A 153 -15.60 6.28 -5.22
N LEU A 154 -15.73 5.94 -3.93
CA LEU A 154 -16.28 4.65 -3.49
C LEU A 154 -17.74 4.68 -3.03
N ARG A 155 -18.33 5.87 -2.78
CA ARG A 155 -19.75 5.96 -2.43
C ARG A 155 -20.64 5.51 -3.59
N GLY A 156 -21.73 4.84 -3.26
CA GLY A 156 -22.72 4.31 -4.21
C GLY A 156 -23.49 3.17 -3.55
#